data_AF-A0A8J3C9P6-F1
#
_entry.id   AF-A0A8J3C9P6-F1
#
_cell.length_a   1.000
_cell.length_b   1.000
_cell.length_c   1.000
_cell.angle_alpha   90.00
_cell.angle_beta   90.00
_cell.angle_gamma   90.00
#
_symmetry.space_group_name_H-M   'P 1'
#
loop_
_entity.id
_entity.type
_entity.pdbx_description
1 polymer ?
#
loop_
_entity_poly.entity_id
_entity_poly.type
_entity_poly.pdbx_seq_one_letter_code
_entity_poly.pdbx_strand_id
1 'polypeptide(L)' 'MGPGVAFSQADRCAHHSYRPLLVQETADAIVAESLGRLEAVWCPFGGGWHVWAPALEKRSITSL' A
#
# COMPACT_ATOMS: atom_id res chain seq x y z
N MET A 1 -21.09 5.70 -2.14
CA MET A 1 -19.86 5.90 -1.36
C MET A 1 -19.76 4.82 -0.31
N GLY A 2 -18.91 3.81 -0.50
CA GLY A 2 -18.50 2.95 0.61
C GLY A 2 -17.59 3.74 1.57
N PRO A 3 -17.60 3.47 2.87
CA PRO A 3 -16.72 4.16 3.81
C PRO A 3 -15.27 3.81 3.42
N GLY A 4 -14.54 4.80 2.92
CA GLY A 4 -13.11 4.66 2.71
C GLY A 4 -12.47 4.28 4.05
N VAL A 5 -11.98 3.05 4.14
CA VAL A 5 -11.29 2.56 5.33
C VAL A 5 -10.12 3.50 5.60
N ALA A 6 -10.09 4.09 6.80
CA ALA A 6 -8.98 4.92 7.21
C ALA A 6 -7.69 4.10 7.15
N PHE A 7 -6.58 4.72 6.70
CA PHE A 7 -5.27 4.05 6.59
C PHE A 7 -4.87 3.29 7.85
N SER A 8 -5.20 3.83 9.04
CA SER A 8 -4.92 3.22 10.35
C SER A 8 -5.74 1.97 10.67
N GLN A 9 -6.83 1.72 9.94
CA GLN A 9 -7.76 0.60 10.11
C GLN A 9 -7.65 -0.44 9.00
N ALA A 10 -6.76 -0.24 8.02
CA ALA A 10 -6.54 -1.18 6.94
C ALA A 10 -5.99 -2.52 7.44
N ASP A 11 -6.48 -3.61 6.85
CA ASP A 11 -5.92 -4.95 7.04
C ASP A 11 -4.42 -4.96 6.74
N ARG A 12 -3.67 -5.77 7.49
CA ARG A 12 -2.20 -5.74 7.43
C ARG A 12 -1.69 -7.00 6.76
N CYS A 13 -0.89 -6.87 5.70
CA CYS A 13 -0.28 -8.00 5.03
C CYS A 13 0.88 -8.56 5.85
N ALA A 14 0.71 -9.76 6.41
CA ALA A 14 1.76 -10.46 7.16
C ALA A 14 3.01 -10.74 6.31
N HIS A 15 2.87 -10.85 4.99
CA HIS A 15 3.97 -11.16 4.06
C HIS A 15 4.85 -9.94 3.72
N HIS A 16 4.33 -8.72 3.85
CA HIS A 16 5.04 -7.48 3.58
C HIS A 16 5.22 -6.66 4.86
N SER A 17 5.71 -7.30 5.92
CA SER A 17 6.05 -6.65 7.20
C SER A 17 4.87 -5.93 7.87
N TYR A 18 3.67 -6.53 7.82
CA TYR A 18 2.43 -5.95 8.36
C TYR A 18 2.12 -4.55 7.78
N ARG A 19 2.37 -4.37 6.47
CA ARG A 19 1.95 -3.15 5.77
C ARG A 19 0.45 -3.12 5.54
N PRO A 20 -0.18 -1.94 5.62
CA PRO A 20 -1.60 -1.79 5.34
C PRO A 20 -1.91 -2.14 3.88
N LEU A 21 -3.01 -2.88 3.70
CA LEU A 21 -3.65 -3.23 2.46
C LEU A 21 -4.80 -2.26 2.23
N LEU A 22 -4.64 -1.39 1.25
CA LEU A 22 -5.60 -0.36 0.92
C LEU A 22 -6.47 -0.79 -0.27
N VAL A 23 -7.66 -0.23 -0.37
CA VAL A 23 -8.40 -0.23 -1.63
C VAL A 23 -7.70 0.71 -2.63
N GLN A 24 -7.88 0.45 -3.92
CA GLN A 24 -7.18 1.16 -4.99
C GLN A 24 -7.37 2.69 -4.88
N GLU A 25 -8.60 3.14 -4.65
CA GLU A 25 -8.95 4.56 -4.55
C GLU A 25 -8.16 5.27 -3.44
N THR A 26 -7.98 4.62 -2.28
CA THR A 26 -7.22 5.18 -1.16
C THR A 26 -5.72 5.18 -1.46
N ALA A 27 -5.20 4.11 -2.07
CA ALA A 27 -3.80 4.05 -2.45
C ALA A 27 -3.44 5.13 -3.48
N ASP A 28 -4.29 5.33 -4.48
CA ASP A 28 -4.12 6.34 -5.53
C ASP A 28 -4.16 7.77 -4.96
N ALA A 29 -5.13 8.06 -4.07
CA ALA A 29 -5.21 9.34 -3.39
C ALA A 29 -3.92 9.67 -2.60
N ILE A 30 -3.37 8.68 -1.89
CA ILE A 30 -2.11 8.87 -1.14
C ILE A 30 -0.93 9.12 -2.08
N VAL A 31 -0.86 8.40 -3.21
CA VAL A 31 0.19 8.59 -4.22
C VAL A 31 0.09 9.97 -4.86
N ALA A 32 -1.12 10.43 -5.21
CA ALA A 32 -1.37 11.75 -5.78
C ALA A 32 -0.91 12.87 -4.85
N GLU A 33 -1.28 12.80 -3.56
CA GLU A 33 -0.87 13.78 -2.54
C GLU A 33 0.64 13.76 -2.25
N SER A 34 1.33 12.67 -2.62
CA SER A 34 2.75 12.49 -2.35
C SER A 34 3.68 13.12 -3.38
N LEU A 35 3.13 13.74 -4.43
CA LEU A 35 3.91 14.45 -5.47
C LEU A 35 5.03 13.57 -6.07
N GLY A 36 4.73 12.29 -6.32
CA GLY A 36 5.66 11.33 -6.92
C GLY A 36 6.67 10.69 -5.96
N ARG A 37 6.55 10.91 -4.65
CA ARG A 37 7.43 10.27 -3.64
C ARG A 37 7.02 8.85 -3.28
N LEU A 38 5.74 8.51 -3.51
CA LEU A 38 5.16 7.22 -3.18
C LEU A 38 4.66 6.52 -4.44
N GLU A 39 4.61 5.20 -4.38
CA GLU A 39 4.06 4.33 -5.42
C GLU A 39 3.02 3.39 -4.80
N ALA A 40 1.95 3.10 -5.55
CA ALA A 40 0.95 2.10 -5.20
C ALA A 40 1.22 0.79 -5.94
N VAL A 41 1.30 -0.33 -5.22
CA VAL A 41 1.54 -1.66 -5.80
C VAL A 41 0.56 -2.69 -5.26
N TRP A 42 0.00 -3.48 -6.16
CA TRP A 42 -0.90 -4.58 -5.82
C TRP A 42 -0.18 -5.70 -5.06
N CYS A 43 -0.79 -6.16 -3.97
CA CYS A 43 -0.33 -7.27 -3.17
C CYS A 43 -1.10 -8.54 -3.52
N PRO A 44 -0.46 -9.58 -4.10
CA PRO A 44 -1.12 -10.83 -4.44
C PRO A 44 -1.51 -11.66 -3.21
N PHE A 45 -0.81 -11.48 -2.07
CA PHE A 45 -1.04 -12.27 -0.85
C PHE A 45 -2.20 -11.77 0.00
N GLY A 46 -2.48 -10.46 -0.06
CA GLY A 46 -3.51 -9.81 0.75
C GLY A 46 -4.72 -9.30 -0.03
N GLY A 47 -4.65 -9.32 -1.36
CA GLY A 47 -5.75 -8.83 -2.21
C GLY A 47 -6.02 -7.32 -2.07
N GLY A 48 -4.97 -6.51 -1.92
CA GLY A 48 -5.08 -5.06 -1.73
C GLY A 48 -3.83 -4.31 -2.20
N TRP A 49 -3.86 -2.98 -2.10
CA TRP A 49 -2.78 -2.11 -2.57
C TRP A 49 -1.90 -1.64 -1.40
N HIS A 50 -0.59 -1.80 -1.56
CA HIS A 50 0.40 -1.18 -0.69
C HIS A 50 0.82 0.16 -1.26
N VAL A 51 1.13 1.12 -0.39
CA VAL A 51 1.83 2.34 -0.76
C VAL A 51 3.21 2.31 -0.11
N TRP A 52 4.27 2.58 -0.89
CA TRP A 52 5.64 2.64 -0.38
C TRP A 52 6.42 3.80 -1.00
N ALA A 53 7.51 4.21 -0.34
CA ALA A 53 8.44 5.21 -0.84
C ALA A 53 9.68 4.52 -1.44
N PRO A 54 9.81 4.34 -2.76
CA PRO A 54 10.93 3.59 -3.35
C PRO A 54 12.31 4.21 -3.02
N ALA A 55 12.35 5.53 -2.81
CA ALA A 55 13.56 6.25 -2.44
C ALA A 55 14.03 5.99 -1.00
N LEU A 56 13.12 5.57 -0.11
CA LEU A 56 13.40 5.35 1.31
C LEU A 56 13.34 3.86 1.70
N GLU A 57 12.64 3.06 0.91
CA GLU A 57 12.33 1.68 1.21
C GLU A 57 13.00 0.77 0.17
N LYS A 58 13.97 -0.05 0.60
CA LYS A 58 14.49 -1.12 -0.27
C LYS A 58 13.35 -2.09 -0.53
N ARG A 59 12.90 -2.16 -1.79
CA ARG A 59 11.93 -3.13 -2.30
C ARG A 59 12.45 -4.54 -2.02
N SER A 60 12.15 -5.07 -0.84
CA SER A 60 12.47 -6.43 -0.46
C SER A 60 11.39 -7.32 -1.08
N ILE A 61 11.41 -7.43 -2.41
CA ILE A 61 10.80 -8.56 -3.09
C ILE A 61 11.70 -9.73 -2.75
N THR A 62 11.38 -10.43 -1.66
CA THR A 62 11.83 -11.80 -1.50
C THR A 62 10.98 -12.60 -2.48
N SER A 63 11.50 -12.77 -3.70
CA SER A 63 11.04 -13.82 -4.59
C SER A 63 11.22 -15.15 -3.86
N LEU A 64 10.12 -15.72 -3.38
CA LEU A 64 10.00 -17.14 -3.08
C LEU A 64 9.26 -17.79 -4.24
#